data_AF-A0A1D6IY15-F1
#
_entry.id   AF-A0A1D6IY15-F1
#
_cell.length_a   1.000
_cell.length_b   1.000
_cell.length_c   1.000
_cell.angle_alpha   90.00
_cell.angle_beta   90.00
_cell.angle_gamma   90.00
#
_symmetry.space_group_name_H-M   'P 1'
#
loop_
_entity.id
_entity.type
_entity.pdbx_description
1 polymer ?
#
loop_
_entity_poly.entity_id
_entity_poly.type
_entity_poly.pdbx_seq_one_letter_code
_entity_poly.pdbx_strand_id
1 'polypeptide(L)'
;MLDEAISFTTRCLQDRLEHLESPIAEEVSSALDTPLFRRVGTLEMKDYIPIYEKDAKQNKSILEFAKLNFNLLQLLYSSELKECTAWWKELCVESNLSFVRDRIVEVYFWMSGGCYDPQYSHSRIILTKIVAFITILDDTLDSLANSYESMQLAEAVERWDESAISLLPEYMKDFYMYLLKTFSSFENELGPDKSY
;
A
#
# COMPACT_ATOMS: atom_id res chain seq x y z
N MET A 1 2.67 22.48 27.26
CA MET A 1 2.59 23.39 26.10
C MET A 1 1.87 22.73 24.91
N LEU A 2 2.45 21.79 24.16
CA LEU A 2 1.76 21.20 22.99
C LEU A 2 0.67 20.17 23.37
N ASP A 3 0.86 19.37 24.43
CA ASP A 3 -0.16 18.42 24.90
C ASP A 3 -1.43 19.13 25.41
N GLU A 4 -1.23 20.25 26.09
CA GLU A 4 -2.31 21.14 26.54
C GLU A 4 -2.99 21.81 25.36
N ALA A 5 -2.23 22.21 24.33
CA ALA A 5 -2.78 22.80 23.11
C ALA A 5 -3.72 21.82 22.41
N ILE A 6 -3.30 20.57 22.19
CA ILE A 6 -4.14 19.52 21.60
C ILE A 6 -5.43 19.34 22.42
N SER A 7 -5.30 19.13 23.73
CA SER A 7 -6.46 18.93 24.62
C SER A 7 -7.41 20.12 24.61
N PHE A 8 -6.87 21.34 24.61
CA PHE A 8 -7.64 22.58 24.56
C PHE A 8 -8.36 22.74 23.22
N THR A 9 -7.66 22.61 22.10
CA THR A 9 -8.24 22.80 20.76
C THR A 9 -9.27 21.73 20.45
N THR A 10 -9.03 20.46 20.79
CA THR A 10 -9.98 19.37 20.56
C THR A 10 -11.32 19.66 21.26
N ARG A 11 -11.28 20.02 22.55
CA ARG A 11 -12.49 20.38 23.31
C ARG A 11 -13.21 21.57 22.68
N CYS A 12 -12.48 22.65 22.39
CA CYS A 12 -13.08 23.85 21.83
C CYS A 12 -13.67 23.65 20.43
N LEU A 13 -13.07 22.79 19.60
CA LEU A 13 -13.58 22.45 18.28
C LEU A 13 -14.82 21.53 18.36
N GLN A 14 -14.81 20.55 19.27
CA GLN A 14 -15.97 19.68 19.53
C GLN A 14 -17.19 20.49 19.99
N ASP A 15 -17.02 21.39 20.97
CA ASP A 15 -18.11 22.24 21.48
C ASP A 15 -18.73 23.13 20.39
N ARG A 16 -17.93 23.53 19.38
CA ARG A 16 -18.36 24.43 18.31
C ARG A 16 -18.91 23.70 17.09
N LEU A 17 -18.63 22.40 16.92
CA LEU A 17 -18.90 21.66 15.68
C LEU A 17 -20.37 21.75 15.25
N GLU A 18 -21.31 21.61 16.19
CA GLU A 18 -22.76 21.69 15.92
C GLU A 18 -23.23 23.06 15.43
N HIS A 19 -22.42 24.11 15.64
CA HIS A 19 -22.73 25.49 15.29
C HIS A 19 -21.99 25.97 14.03
N LEU A 20 -21.17 25.11 13.41
CA LEU A 20 -20.44 25.43 12.19
C LEU A 20 -21.26 25.05 10.96
N GLU A 21 -21.12 25.84 9.90
CA GLU A 21 -21.69 25.54 8.59
C GLU A 21 -20.67 24.85 7.68
N SER A 22 -21.15 24.10 6.69
CA SER A 22 -20.31 23.54 5.62
C SER A 22 -19.72 24.68 4.77
N PRO A 23 -18.43 24.62 4.34
CA PRO A 23 -17.51 23.48 4.44
C PRO A 23 -16.72 23.38 5.75
N ILE A 24 -16.73 24.41 6.60
CA ILE A 24 -15.87 24.48 7.80
C ILE A 24 -16.20 23.35 8.79
N ALA A 25 -17.48 23.02 8.95
CA ALA A 25 -17.89 21.90 9.80
C ALA A 25 -17.28 20.56 9.34
N GLU A 26 -17.21 20.32 8.02
CA GLU A 26 -16.64 19.09 7.45
C GLU A 26 -15.12 19.02 7.69
N GLU A 27 -14.42 20.14 7.52
CA GLU A 27 -12.98 20.24 7.77
C GLU A 27 -12.64 20.03 9.26
N VAL A 28 -13.40 20.66 10.16
CA VAL A 28 -13.24 20.49 11.61
C VAL A 28 -13.55 19.06 12.04
N SER A 29 -14.64 18.46 11.55
CA SER A 29 -14.97 17.06 11.84
C SER A 29 -13.84 16.13 11.41
N SER A 30 -13.37 16.27 10.16
CA SER A 30 -12.27 15.46 9.64
C SER A 30 -10.99 15.66 10.46
N ALA A 31 -10.69 16.89 10.92
CA ALA A 31 -9.50 17.19 11.73
C ALA A 31 -9.56 16.59 13.14
N LEU A 32 -10.76 16.53 13.72
CA LEU A 32 -11.02 15.87 15.00
C LEU A 32 -10.89 14.35 14.91
N ASP A 33 -11.34 13.75 13.80
CA ASP A 33 -11.25 12.31 13.57
C ASP A 33 -9.81 11.86 13.31
N THR A 34 -9.10 12.55 12.42
CA THR A 34 -7.69 12.28 12.12
C THR A 34 -6.96 13.57 11.80
N PRO A 35 -5.89 13.93 12.54
CA PRO A 35 -5.15 15.16 12.27
C PRO A 35 -4.41 15.06 10.93
N LEU A 36 -4.31 16.18 10.21
CA LEU A 36 -3.77 16.25 8.84
C LEU A 36 -2.43 15.50 8.65
N PHE A 37 -1.49 15.66 9.58
CA PHE A 37 -0.16 15.03 9.51
C PHE A 37 -0.17 13.49 9.61
N ARG A 38 -1.30 12.88 9.98
CA ARG A 38 -1.48 11.41 10.03
C ARG A 38 -2.32 10.89 8.86
N ARG A 39 -2.82 11.75 7.98
CA ARG A 39 -3.67 11.34 6.87
C ARG A 39 -2.83 10.87 5.69
N VAL A 40 -3.33 9.86 5.00
CA VAL A 40 -2.74 9.38 3.75
C VAL A 40 -3.04 10.40 2.65
N GLY A 41 -2.01 10.91 1.97
CA GLY A 41 -2.16 12.03 1.03
C GLY A 41 -3.17 11.79 -0.11
N THR A 42 -3.26 10.55 -0.62
CA THR A 42 -4.25 10.19 -1.67
C THR A 42 -5.69 10.20 -1.16
N LEU A 43 -5.92 9.76 0.08
CA LEU A 43 -7.23 9.84 0.72
C LEU A 43 -7.59 11.28 1.02
N GLU A 44 -6.64 12.06 1.54
CA GLU A 44 -6.86 13.47 1.82
C GLU A 44 -7.24 14.25 0.56
N MET A 45 -6.59 13.98 -0.59
CA MET A 45 -6.97 14.62 -1.85
C MET A 45 -8.42 14.29 -2.25
N LYS A 46 -8.83 13.03 -2.10
CA LYS A 46 -10.19 12.58 -2.39
C LYS A 46 -11.22 13.26 -1.49
N ASP A 47 -10.91 13.38 -0.20
CA ASP A 47 -11.82 13.88 0.83
C ASP A 47 -11.90 15.41 0.84
N TYR A 48 -10.79 16.11 0.53
CA TYR A 48 -10.71 17.56 0.57
C TYR A 48 -11.23 18.26 -0.70
N ILE A 49 -11.10 17.65 -1.90
CA ILE A 49 -11.60 18.25 -3.15
C ILE A 49 -13.09 18.65 -3.04
N PRO A 50 -14.01 17.80 -2.54
CA PRO A 50 -15.42 18.17 -2.35
C PRO A 50 -15.65 19.26 -1.30
N ILE A 51 -14.81 19.33 -0.27
CA ILE A 51 -14.88 20.38 0.77
C ILE A 51 -14.48 21.73 0.15
N TYR A 52 -13.36 21.76 -0.57
CA TYR A 52 -12.86 22.96 -1.23
C TYR A 52 -13.80 23.46 -2.33
N GLU A 53 -14.50 22.56 -3.03
CA GLU A 53 -15.51 22.92 -4.04
C GLU A 53 -16.68 23.75 -3.47
N LYS A 54 -17.01 23.57 -2.19
CA LYS A 54 -18.06 24.32 -1.49
C LYS A 54 -17.58 25.68 -0.97
N ASP A 55 -16.28 25.95 -0.95
CA ASP A 55 -15.75 27.22 -0.44
C ASP A 55 -16.10 28.38 -1.40
N ALA A 56 -16.75 29.41 -0.87
CA ALA A 56 -17.08 30.62 -1.60
C ALA A 56 -15.84 31.37 -2.13
N LYS A 57 -14.67 31.17 -1.51
CA LYS A 57 -13.39 31.80 -1.89
C LYS A 57 -12.53 30.92 -2.80
N GLN A 58 -13.05 29.79 -3.26
CA GLN A 58 -12.27 28.84 -4.06
C GLN A 58 -11.68 29.47 -5.32
N ASN A 59 -10.44 29.10 -5.61
CA ASN A 59 -9.84 29.34 -6.92
C ASN A 59 -10.25 28.22 -7.89
N LYS A 60 -11.08 28.56 -8.88
CA LYS A 60 -11.61 27.62 -9.87
C LYS A 60 -10.51 26.88 -10.65
N SER A 61 -9.42 27.56 -11.01
CA SER A 61 -8.31 26.94 -11.74
C SER A 61 -7.58 25.90 -10.89
N ILE A 62 -7.43 26.16 -9.58
CA ILE A 62 -6.84 25.19 -8.65
C ILE A 62 -7.76 23.98 -8.47
N LEU A 63 -9.07 24.19 -8.33
CA LEU A 63 -10.03 23.08 -8.20
C LEU A 63 -10.03 22.19 -9.45
N GLU A 64 -10.09 22.79 -10.64
CA GLU A 64 -10.05 22.04 -11.91
C GLU A 64 -8.75 21.25 -12.05
N PHE A 65 -7.62 21.88 -11.76
CA PHE A 65 -6.31 21.21 -11.77
C PHE A 65 -6.26 20.03 -10.79
N ALA A 66 -6.75 20.21 -9.56
CA ALA A 66 -6.79 19.14 -8.56
C ALA A 66 -7.66 17.94 -9.00
N LYS A 67 -8.84 18.21 -9.57
CA LYS A 67 -9.73 17.17 -10.11
C LYS A 67 -9.09 16.39 -11.27
N LEU A 68 -8.44 17.10 -12.20
CA LEU A 68 -7.73 16.47 -13.31
C LEU A 68 -6.55 15.62 -12.82
N ASN A 69 -5.74 16.16 -11.91
CA ASN A 69 -4.61 15.45 -11.33
C ASN A 69 -5.05 14.18 -10.58
N PHE A 70 -6.13 14.26 -9.80
CA PHE A 70 -6.71 13.10 -9.12
C PHE A 70 -7.10 11.99 -10.10
N ASN A 71 -7.77 12.35 -11.21
CA ASN A 71 -8.18 11.37 -12.23
C ASN A 71 -6.96 10.73 -12.94
N LEU A 72 -5.92 11.52 -13.24
CA LEU A 72 -4.68 10.99 -13.83
C LEU A 72 -3.98 10.01 -12.90
N LEU A 73 -3.86 10.34 -11.62
CA LEU A 73 -3.33 9.44 -10.59
C LEU A 73 -4.17 8.16 -10.47
N GLN A 74 -5.49 8.28 -10.48
CA GLN A 74 -6.38 7.13 -10.40
C GLN A 74 -6.21 6.18 -11.59
N LEU A 75 -6.03 6.70 -12.81
CA LEU A 75 -5.77 5.90 -14.00
C LEU A 75 -4.42 5.17 -13.89
N LEU A 76 -3.38 5.86 -13.44
CA LEU A 76 -2.07 5.27 -13.18
C LEU A 76 -2.20 4.12 -12.17
N TYR A 77 -2.82 4.37 -11.02
CA TYR A 77 -2.98 3.36 -9.98
C TYR A 77 -3.82 2.15 -10.41
N SER A 78 -4.84 2.38 -11.23
CA SER A 78 -5.67 1.29 -11.77
C SER A 78 -4.88 0.41 -12.72
N SER A 79 -3.96 1.00 -13.50
CA SER A 79 -3.05 0.25 -14.38
C SER A 79 -2.06 -0.58 -13.56
N GLU A 80 -1.44 0.02 -12.54
CA GLU A 80 -0.50 -0.67 -11.64
C GLU A 80 -1.19 -1.81 -10.88
N LEU A 81 -2.40 -1.58 -10.36
CA LEU A 81 -3.18 -2.61 -9.67
C LEU A 81 -3.56 -3.76 -10.61
N LYS A 82 -3.90 -3.46 -11.87
CA LYS A 82 -4.18 -4.50 -12.86
C LYS A 82 -2.95 -5.39 -13.11
N GLU A 83 -1.76 -4.79 -13.16
CA GLU A 83 -0.51 -5.56 -13.26
C GLU A 83 -0.30 -6.43 -12.01
N CYS A 84 -0.40 -5.85 -10.81
CA CYS A 84 -0.18 -6.56 -9.56
C CYS A 84 -1.17 -7.72 -9.37
N THR A 85 -2.45 -7.51 -9.70
CA THR A 85 -3.49 -8.55 -9.60
C THR A 85 -3.32 -9.66 -10.63
N ALA A 86 -2.87 -9.35 -11.85
CA ALA A 86 -2.54 -10.35 -12.85
C ALA A 86 -1.35 -11.22 -12.40
N TRP A 87 -0.28 -10.58 -11.93
CA TRP A 87 0.90 -11.25 -11.37
C TRP A 87 0.55 -12.13 -10.16
N TRP A 88 -0.26 -11.61 -9.22
CA TRP A 88 -0.69 -12.36 -8.04
C TRP A 88 -1.49 -13.60 -8.41
N LYS A 89 -2.39 -13.50 -9.39
CA LYS A 89 -3.16 -14.63 -9.88
C LYS A 89 -2.26 -15.71 -10.47
N GLU A 90 -1.23 -15.34 -11.23
CA GLU A 90 -0.25 -16.27 -11.78
C GLU A 90 0.51 -17.00 -10.66
N LEU A 91 1.06 -16.26 -9.69
CA LEU A 91 1.74 -16.82 -8.51
C LEU A 91 0.84 -17.81 -7.75
N CYS A 92 -0.40 -17.44 -7.44
CA CYS A 92 -1.32 -18.30 -6.70
C CYS A 92 -1.66 -19.60 -7.44
N VAL A 93 -1.75 -19.55 -8.77
CA VAL A 93 -2.02 -20.73 -9.61
C VAL A 93 -0.77 -21.61 -9.71
N GLU A 94 0.39 -21.03 -9.99
CA GLU A 94 1.64 -21.79 -10.15
C GLU A 94 2.10 -22.43 -8.85
N SER A 95 1.90 -21.76 -7.71
CA SER A 95 2.38 -22.22 -6.39
C SER A 95 1.30 -22.87 -5.52
N ASN A 96 0.09 -23.08 -6.04
CA ASN A 96 -1.04 -23.69 -5.33
C ASN A 96 -1.32 -23.08 -3.93
N LEU A 97 -1.30 -21.74 -3.83
CA LEU A 97 -1.38 -21.00 -2.57
C LEU A 97 -2.83 -20.80 -2.06
N SER A 98 -3.67 -21.82 -2.18
CA SER A 98 -5.10 -21.75 -1.81
C SER A 98 -5.37 -21.49 -0.32
N PHE A 99 -4.35 -21.65 0.53
CA PHE A 99 -4.42 -21.43 1.98
C PHE A 99 -4.10 -19.98 2.40
N VAL A 100 -3.46 -19.20 1.53
CA VAL A 100 -3.01 -17.83 1.83
C VAL A 100 -4.19 -16.86 1.73
N ARG A 101 -4.20 -15.83 2.57
CA ARG A 101 -5.16 -14.73 2.50
C ARG A 101 -4.97 -13.94 1.20
N ASP A 102 -6.04 -13.78 0.43
CA ASP A 102 -6.03 -12.91 -0.75
C ASP A 102 -6.15 -11.43 -0.32
N ARG A 103 -5.01 -10.71 -0.35
CA ARG A 103 -4.88 -9.32 0.12
C ARG A 103 -4.17 -8.40 -0.88
N ILE A 104 -4.04 -8.80 -2.14
CA ILE A 104 -3.22 -8.05 -3.10
C ILE A 104 -3.71 -6.61 -3.30
N VAL A 105 -5.02 -6.38 -3.23
CA VAL A 105 -5.62 -5.05 -3.36
C VAL A 105 -5.30 -4.18 -2.14
N GLU A 106 -5.41 -4.73 -0.93
CA GLU A 106 -5.09 -4.05 0.32
C GLU A 106 -3.60 -3.74 0.43
N VAL A 107 -2.73 -4.68 0.03
CA VAL A 107 -1.29 -4.48 -0.02
C VAL A 107 -0.93 -3.35 -0.99
N TYR A 108 -1.50 -3.36 -2.19
CA TYR A 108 -1.31 -2.29 -3.17
C TYR A 108 -1.82 -0.94 -2.64
N PHE A 109 -2.96 -0.94 -1.93
CA PHE A 109 -3.49 0.26 -1.28
C PHE A 109 -2.50 0.82 -0.25
N TRP A 110 -1.85 -0.02 0.57
CA TRP A 110 -0.81 0.44 1.49
C TRP A 110 0.40 1.07 0.76
N MET A 111 0.86 0.45 -0.33
CA MET A 111 2.01 0.98 -1.08
C MET A 111 1.69 2.29 -1.79
N SER A 112 0.49 2.42 -2.34
CA SER A 112 0.01 3.70 -2.93
C SER A 112 -0.18 4.80 -1.88
N GLY A 113 -0.50 4.43 -0.63
CA GLY A 113 -0.55 5.39 0.48
C GLY A 113 0.83 5.86 0.93
N GLY A 114 1.82 4.96 0.96
CA GLY A 114 3.19 5.28 1.37
C GLY A 114 4.00 6.05 0.33
N CYS A 115 3.76 5.82 -0.96
CA CYS A 115 4.51 6.43 -2.07
C CYS A 115 3.53 6.90 -3.16
N TYR A 116 2.84 8.02 -2.95
CA TYR A 116 1.77 8.46 -3.86
C TYR A 116 2.23 9.29 -5.07
N ASP A 117 3.47 9.74 -5.16
CA ASP A 117 3.90 10.51 -6.33
C ASP A 117 3.99 9.64 -7.59
N PRO A 118 3.59 10.14 -8.78
CA PRO A 118 3.63 9.37 -10.03
C PRO A 118 4.99 8.73 -10.33
N GLN A 119 6.08 9.42 -9.99
CA GLN A 119 7.46 8.97 -10.24
C GLN A 119 7.80 7.64 -9.54
N TYR A 120 7.08 7.27 -8.48
CA TYR A 120 7.29 6.03 -7.74
C TYR A 120 6.43 4.87 -8.25
N SER A 121 5.86 4.97 -9.45
CA SER A 121 5.04 3.92 -10.08
C SER A 121 5.69 2.54 -10.02
N HIS A 122 6.94 2.46 -10.46
CA HIS A 122 7.68 1.21 -10.47
C HIS A 122 7.96 0.71 -9.05
N SER A 123 8.36 1.61 -8.14
CA SER A 123 8.58 1.28 -6.73
C SER A 123 7.33 0.73 -6.06
N ARG A 124 6.14 1.28 -6.34
CA ARG A 124 4.87 0.76 -5.80
C ARG A 124 4.59 -0.67 -6.25
N ILE A 125 4.82 -0.98 -7.53
CA ILE A 125 4.63 -2.34 -8.06
C ILE A 125 5.59 -3.31 -7.37
N ILE A 126 6.89 -2.99 -7.31
CA ILE A 126 7.90 -3.83 -6.68
C ILE A 126 7.58 -4.05 -5.20
N LEU A 127 7.32 -2.98 -4.46
CA LEU A 127 6.99 -3.07 -3.04
C LEU A 127 5.70 -3.87 -2.80
N THR A 128 4.70 -3.76 -3.67
CA THR A 128 3.47 -4.56 -3.59
C THR A 128 3.79 -6.04 -3.70
N LYS A 129 4.61 -6.43 -4.67
CA LYS A 129 5.04 -7.83 -4.85
C LYS A 129 5.86 -8.34 -3.66
N ILE A 130 6.78 -7.53 -3.12
CA ILE A 130 7.58 -7.87 -1.93
C ILE A 130 6.68 -8.10 -0.71
N VAL A 131 5.75 -7.18 -0.43
CA VAL A 131 4.85 -7.30 0.71
C VAL A 131 3.88 -8.47 0.53
N ALA A 132 3.46 -8.78 -0.69
CA ALA A 132 2.68 -9.98 -0.99
C ALA A 132 3.45 -11.27 -0.66
N PHE A 133 4.75 -11.35 -0.99
CA PHE A 133 5.60 -12.46 -0.56
C PHE A 133 5.75 -12.56 0.96
N ILE A 134 5.93 -11.44 1.64
CA ILE A 134 5.98 -11.39 3.12
C ILE A 134 4.66 -11.91 3.69
N THR A 135 3.51 -11.56 3.09
CA THR A 135 2.18 -12.03 3.52
C THR A 135 2.03 -13.55 3.37
N ILE A 136 2.55 -14.13 2.29
CA ILE A 136 2.56 -15.59 2.10
C ILE A 136 3.41 -16.28 3.17
N LEU A 137 4.60 -15.73 3.46
CA LEU A 137 5.49 -16.27 4.49
C LEU A 137 4.85 -16.18 5.89
N ASP A 138 4.24 -15.02 6.21
CA ASP A 138 3.46 -14.79 7.44
C ASP A 138 2.36 -15.84 7.60
N ASP A 139 1.51 -16.03 6.58
CA ASP A 139 0.45 -17.04 6.58
C ASP A 139 0.98 -18.45 6.75
N THR A 140 2.08 -18.76 6.09
CA THR A 140 2.70 -20.08 6.18
C THR A 140 3.19 -20.35 7.60
N LEU A 141 3.88 -19.40 8.22
CA LEU A 141 4.43 -19.53 9.57
C LEU A 141 3.36 -19.56 10.66
N ASP A 142 2.27 -18.81 10.49
CA ASP A 142 1.20 -18.71 11.49
C ASP A 142 0.22 -19.88 11.44
N SER A 143 -0.06 -20.41 10.24
CA SER A 143 -1.21 -21.32 10.06
C SER A 143 -0.85 -22.74 9.63
N LEU A 144 0.32 -22.95 8.99
CA LEU A 144 0.59 -24.19 8.27
C LEU A 144 1.89 -24.88 8.73
N ALA A 145 2.99 -24.13 8.82
CA ALA A 145 4.31 -24.68 9.09
C ALA A 145 4.45 -25.11 10.55
N ASN A 146 5.03 -26.29 10.76
CA ASN A 146 5.53 -26.67 12.08
C ASN A 146 6.93 -26.09 12.31
N SER A 147 7.42 -26.12 13.56
CA SER A 147 8.71 -25.50 13.92
C SER A 147 9.90 -25.98 13.09
N TYR A 148 9.90 -27.24 12.64
CA TYR A 148 10.97 -27.77 11.79
C TYR A 148 10.89 -27.20 10.37
N GLU A 149 9.69 -27.17 9.77
CA GLU A 149 9.47 -26.54 8.46
C GLU A 149 9.77 -25.04 8.48
N SER A 150 9.44 -24.33 9.57
CA SER A 150 9.81 -22.94 9.76
C SER A 150 11.32 -22.72 9.74
N MET A 151 12.10 -23.61 10.36
CA MET A 151 13.57 -23.55 10.32
C MET A 151 14.11 -23.81 8.92
N GLN A 152 13.55 -24.78 8.19
CA GLN A 152 13.93 -25.06 6.81
C GLN A 152 13.62 -23.88 5.88
N LEU A 153 12.47 -23.23 6.07
CA LEU A 153 12.08 -22.03 5.32
C LEU A 153 13.02 -20.87 5.61
N ALA A 154 13.38 -20.66 6.88
CA ALA A 154 14.35 -19.63 7.26
C ALA A 154 15.73 -19.89 6.65
N GLU A 155 16.23 -21.14 6.71
CA GLU A 155 17.50 -21.52 6.09
C GLU A 155 17.48 -21.32 4.56
N ALA A 156 16.37 -21.67 3.90
CA ALA A 156 16.25 -21.47 2.47
C ALA A 156 16.25 -19.99 2.09
N VAL A 157 15.50 -19.16 2.81
CA VAL A 157 15.49 -17.70 2.61
C VAL A 157 16.87 -17.08 2.93
N GLU A 158 17.58 -17.56 3.94
CA GLU A 158 18.93 -17.08 4.25
C GLU A 158 19.95 -17.44 3.15
N ARG A 159 19.83 -18.64 2.57
CA ARG A 159 20.69 -19.10 1.48
C ARG A 159 20.39 -18.37 0.16
N TRP A 160 19.12 -18.08 -0.12
CA TRP A 160 18.66 -17.30 -1.27
C TRP A 160 19.14 -17.80 -2.64
N ASP A 161 19.15 -19.12 -2.84
CA ASP A 161 19.47 -19.73 -4.14
C ASP A 161 18.61 -20.98 -4.41
N GLU A 162 18.56 -21.42 -5.67
CA GLU A 162 17.73 -22.56 -6.11
C GLU A 162 18.10 -23.89 -5.45
N SER A 163 19.35 -24.08 -5.01
CA SER A 163 19.78 -25.33 -4.36
C SER A 163 19.09 -25.53 -3.01
N ALA A 164 18.60 -24.46 -2.38
CA ALA A 164 17.85 -24.53 -1.13
C ALA A 164 16.46 -25.16 -1.30
N ILE A 165 15.96 -25.33 -2.53
CA ILE A 165 14.64 -25.94 -2.79
C ILE A 165 14.51 -27.35 -2.20
N SER A 166 15.62 -28.09 -2.09
CA SER A 166 15.62 -29.44 -1.51
C SER A 166 15.35 -29.47 -0.01
N LEU A 167 15.51 -28.32 0.67
CA LEU A 167 15.22 -28.18 2.10
C LEU A 167 13.72 -28.02 2.36
N LEU A 168 12.97 -27.53 1.36
CA LEU A 168 11.59 -27.10 1.55
C LEU A 168 10.57 -28.25 1.43
N PRO A 169 9.47 -28.19 2.19
CA PRO A 169 8.34 -29.08 1.97
C PRO A 169 7.72 -28.84 0.59
N GLU A 170 7.08 -29.86 0.02
CA GLU A 170 6.61 -29.86 -1.37
C GLU A 170 5.72 -28.65 -1.69
N TYR A 171 4.85 -28.25 -0.77
CA TYR A 171 3.91 -27.14 -0.95
C TYR A 171 4.58 -25.75 -1.02
N MET A 172 5.86 -25.61 -0.64
CA MET A 172 6.60 -24.33 -0.66
C MET A 172 7.60 -24.21 -1.80
N LYS A 173 7.89 -25.30 -2.52
CA LYS A 173 8.95 -25.33 -3.53
C LYS A 173 8.65 -24.39 -4.70
N ASP A 174 7.45 -24.49 -5.25
CA ASP A 174 7.02 -23.65 -6.38
C ASP A 174 6.99 -22.17 -5.99
N PHE A 175 6.48 -21.87 -4.78
CA PHE A 175 6.50 -20.51 -4.22
C PHE A 175 7.92 -19.95 -4.12
N TYR A 176 8.85 -20.72 -3.55
CA TYR A 176 10.23 -20.28 -3.35
C TYR A 176 10.95 -20.04 -4.69
N MET A 177 10.71 -20.88 -5.70
CA MET A 177 11.23 -20.65 -7.04
C MET A 177 10.63 -19.39 -7.69
N TYR A 178 9.32 -19.18 -7.52
CA TYR A 178 8.66 -17.98 -8.04
C TYR A 178 9.17 -16.70 -7.35
N LEU A 179 9.45 -16.77 -6.04
CA LEU A 179 10.10 -15.72 -5.26
C LEU A 179 11.46 -15.34 -5.88
N LEU A 180 12.38 -16.32 -6.03
CA LEU A 180 13.71 -16.08 -6.60
C LEU A 180 13.65 -15.51 -8.02
N LYS A 181 12.78 -16.07 -8.88
CA LYS A 181 12.55 -15.59 -10.25
C LYS A 181 12.06 -14.13 -10.26
N THR A 182 11.16 -13.78 -9.36
CA THR A 182 10.62 -12.41 -9.28
C THR A 182 11.69 -11.42 -8.85
N PHE A 183 12.52 -11.76 -7.86
CA PHE A 183 13.64 -10.90 -7.46
C PHE A 183 14.70 -10.77 -8.56
N SER A 184 14.97 -11.83 -9.31
CA SER A 184 15.82 -11.76 -10.51
C SER A 184 15.24 -10.80 -11.56
N SER A 185 13.91 -10.75 -11.72
CA SER A 185 13.25 -9.74 -12.57
C SER A 185 13.51 -8.33 -12.07
N PHE A 186 13.41 -8.09 -10.75
CA PHE A 186 13.72 -6.78 -10.17
C PHE A 186 15.16 -6.36 -10.41
N GLU A 187 16.13 -7.27 -10.28
CA GLU A 187 17.54 -6.96 -10.57
C GLU A 187 17.76 -6.60 -12.05
N ASN A 188 17.11 -7.31 -12.96
CA ASN A 188 17.16 -6.98 -14.39
C ASN A 188 16.45 -5.66 -14.71
N GLU A 189 15.38 -5.36 -13.99
CA GLU A 189 14.63 -4.11 -14.10
C GLU A 189 15.46 -2.94 -13.56
N LEU A 190 16.11 -3.09 -12.40
CA LEU A 190 16.81 -2.06 -11.62
C LEU A 190 18.34 -1.99 -11.83
N GLY A 191 18.91 -2.85 -12.66
CA GLY A 191 20.36 -3.05 -12.79
C GLY A 191 21.17 -1.79 -13.13
N PRO A 192 22.50 -1.82 -12.92
CA PRO A 192 23.40 -0.65 -12.94
C PRO A 192 23.44 0.12 -14.26
N ASP A 193 22.98 -0.48 -15.37
CA ASP A 193 22.88 0.16 -16.68
C ASP A 193 21.61 1.03 -16.84
N LYS A 194 20.74 1.08 -15.83
CA LYS A 194 19.49 1.84 -15.83
C LYS A 194 19.56 2.91 -14.75
N SER A 195 19.84 4.15 -15.16
CA SER A 195 19.81 5.31 -14.26
C SER A 195 18.37 5.66 -13.89
N TYR A 196 18.06 5.68 -12.60
CA TYR A 196 16.81 6.19 -12.03
C TYR A 196 16.96 7.63 -11.57
#